data_AF-A0A926ZYQ3-F1
#
_entry.id   AF-A0A926ZYQ3-F1
#
_cell.length_a   1.000
_cell.length_b   1.000
_cell.length_c   1.000
_cell.angle_alpha   90.00
_cell.angle_beta   90.00
_cell.angle_gamma   90.00
#
_symmetry.space_group_name_H-M   'P 1'
#
loop_
_entity.id
_entity.type
_entity.pdbx_description
1 polymer ?
#
loop_
_entity_poly.entity_id
_entity_poly.type
_entity_poly.pdbx_seq_one_letter_code
_entity_poly.pdbx_strand_id
1 'polypeptide(L)' 'MSKRINVTLPDAVAENLEKWADHEGRPTANLAAYLIEKAVESAIEQGKFPTPTPQNKTD' A
#
# COMPACT_ATOMS: atom_id res chain seq x y z
N MET A 1 9.27 -10.97 2.86
CA MET A 1 9.42 -10.94 1.38
C MET A 1 8.65 -9.74 0.87
N SER A 2 9.25 -8.85 0.07
CA SER A 2 8.56 -7.72 -0.57
C SER A 2 8.25 -8.05 -2.04
N LYS A 3 7.09 -7.61 -2.54
CA LYS A 3 6.74 -7.68 -3.96
C LYS A 3 6.77 -6.26 -4.55
N ARG A 4 7.38 -6.10 -5.73
CA ARG A 4 7.37 -4.82 -6.46
C ARG A 4 6.15 -4.78 -7.37
N ILE A 5 5.43 -3.67 -7.34
CA ILE A 5 4.30 -3.36 -8.22
C ILE A 5 4.52 -1.99 -8.85
N ASN A 6 3.89 -1.74 -9.99
CA ASN A 6 3.82 -0.41 -10.60
C ASN A 6 2.40 0.13 -10.42
N VAL A 7 2.28 1.40 -10.00
CA VAL A 7 1.00 2.07 -9.79
C VAL A 7 1.00 3.36 -10.60
N THR A 8 -0.12 3.64 -11.26
CA THR A 8 -0.35 4.91 -11.97
C THR A 8 -1.27 5.78 -11.13
N LEU A 9 -0.84 7.01 -10.84
CA LEU A 9 -1.56 7.97 -10.02
C LEU A 9 -1.88 9.21 -10.86
N PRO A 10 -2.99 9.93 -10.56
CA PRO A 10 -3.19 11.27 -11.09
C PRO A 10 -2.03 12.20 -10.67
N ASP A 11 -1.61 13.10 -11.55
CA ASP A 11 -0.46 14.00 -11.33
C ASP A 11 -0.56 14.75 -10.00
N ALA A 12 -1.74 15.32 -9.71
CA ALA A 12 -1.98 16.05 -8.46
C ALA A 12 -1.75 15.18 -7.20
N VAL A 13 -2.02 13.89 -7.27
CA VAL A 13 -1.79 12.96 -6.15
C VAL A 13 -0.30 12.64 -6.04
N ALA A 14 0.37 12.40 -7.18
CA ALA A 14 1.81 12.14 -7.20
C ALA A 14 2.60 13.33 -6.64
N GLU A 15 2.28 14.56 -7.05
CA GLU A 15 2.95 15.77 -6.55
C GLU A 15 2.78 15.95 -5.03
N ASN A 16 1.57 15.73 -4.52
CA ASN A 16 1.31 15.86 -3.07
C ASN A 16 2.03 14.76 -2.28
N LEU A 17 2.12 13.56 -2.85
CA LEU A 17 2.86 12.46 -2.25
C LEU A 17 4.37 12.74 -2.21
N GLU A 18 4.94 13.31 -3.28
CA GLU A 18 6.34 13.73 -3.32
C GLU A 18 6.64 14.81 -2.28
N LYS A 19 5.81 15.87 -2.22
CA LYS A 19 5.95 16.94 -1.22
C LYS A 19 5.91 16.40 0.22
N TRP A 20 5.04 15.43 0.49
CA TRP A 20 4.97 14.80 1.80
C TRP A 20 6.22 13.96 2.08
N ALA A 21 6.68 13.16 1.12
CA ALA A 21 7.88 12.35 1.27
C ALA A 21 9.13 13.20 1.55
N ASP A 22 9.27 14.31 0.82
CA ASP A 22 10.34 15.30 1.00
C ASP A 22 10.29 15.93 2.40
N HIS A 23 9.10 16.30 2.87
CA HIS A 23 8.91 16.86 4.22
C HIS A 23 9.33 15.86 5.32
N GLU A 24 9.13 14.56 5.11
CA GLU A 24 9.58 13.51 6.04
C GLU A 24 11.03 13.06 5.82
N GLY A 25 11.72 13.58 4.80
CA GLY A 25 13.09 13.20 4.46
C GLY A 25 13.22 11.74 4.00
N ARG A 26 12.20 11.19 3.33
CA ARG A 26 12.19 9.78 2.88
C ARG A 26 11.86 9.66 1.39
N PRO A 27 12.28 8.58 0.70
CA PRO A 27 11.92 8.37 -0.69
C PRO A 27 10.40 8.24 -0.89
N THR A 28 9.87 8.86 -1.95
CA THR A 28 8.44 8.80 -2.32
C THR A 28 7.91 7.37 -2.41
N ALA A 29 8.68 6.46 -2.99
CA ALA A 29 8.31 5.05 -3.09
C ALA A 29 8.13 4.37 -1.72
N ASN A 30 8.93 4.75 -0.72
CA ASN A 30 8.80 4.20 0.63
C ASN A 30 7.56 4.77 1.33
N LEU A 31 7.27 6.06 1.13
CA LEU A 31 6.02 6.66 1.60
C LEU A 31 4.81 5.96 0.98
N ALA A 32 4.81 5.79 -0.34
CA ALA A 32 3.75 5.10 -1.07
C ALA A 32 3.52 3.69 -0.53
N ALA A 33 4.60 2.90 -0.36
CA ALA A 33 4.52 1.53 0.14
C ALA A 33 3.89 1.48 1.55
N TYR A 34 4.33 2.36 2.46
CA TYR A 34 3.77 2.45 3.81
C TYR A 34 2.28 2.83 3.80
N LEU A 35 1.88 3.80 2.98
CA LEU A 35 0.48 4.22 2.88
C LEU A 35 -0.42 3.11 2.33
N ILE A 36 0.06 2.37 1.32
CA ILE A 36 -0.65 1.21 0.78
C ILE A 36 -0.80 0.13 1.85
N GLU A 37 0.26 -0.18 2.61
CA GLU A 37 0.21 -1.14 3.71
C GLU A 37 -0.84 -0.74 4.76
N LYS A 38 -0.82 0.51 5.24
CA LYS A 38 -1.79 1.01 6.23
C LYS A 38 -3.23 0.99 5.71
N ALA A 39 -3.44 1.33 4.44
CA ALA A 39 -4.75 1.26 3.82
C ALA A 39 -5.28 -0.18 3.72
N VAL A 40 -4.41 -1.15 3.40
CA VAL A 40 -4.76 -2.57 3.35
C VAL A 40 -5.07 -3.10 4.75
N GLU A 41 -4.23 -2.82 5.75
CA GLU A 41 -4.48 -3.20 7.15
C GLU A 41 -5.85 -2.67 7.63
N SER A 42 -6.13 -1.39 7.42
CA SER A 42 -7.41 -0.78 7.80
C SER A 42 -8.60 -1.43 7.09
N ALA A 43 -8.47 -1.79 5.82
CA ALA A 43 -9.53 -2.48 5.09
C ALA A 43 -9.73 -3.93 5.58
N ILE A 44 -8.69 -4.61 6.09
CA ILE A 44 -8.81 -5.93 6.75
C ILE A 44 -9.59 -5.78 8.05
N GLU A 45 -9.23 -4.81 8.89
CA GLU A 45 -9.91 -4.52 10.15
C GLU A 45 -11.39 -4.18 9.95
N GLN A 46 -11.72 -3.51 8.84
CA GLN A 46 -13.10 -3.16 8.47
C GLN A 46 -13.88 -4.32 7.83
N GLY A 47 -13.28 -5.50 7.67
CA GLY A 47 -13.93 -6.66 7.06
C GLY A 47 -14.22 -6.49 5.56
N LYS A 48 -13.50 -5.60 4.86
CA LYS A 48 -13.66 -5.36 3.41
C LYS A 48 -13.02 -6.43 2.55
N PHE A 49 -12.15 -7.25 3.12
CA PHE A 49 -11.55 -8.38 2.41
C PHE A 49 -12.43 -9.61 2.57
N PRO A 50 -12.64 -10.39 1.49
CA PRO A 50 -13.19 -11.72 1.65
C PRO A 50 -12.29 -12.50 2.61
N THR A 51 -12.86 -13.01 3.70
CA THR A 51 -12.15 -13.93 4.59
C THR A 51 -11.50 -15.01 3.72
N PRO A 52 -10.21 -15.31 3.91
CA PRO A 52 -9.55 -16.30 3.09
C PRO A 52 -10.36 -17.59 3.20
N THR A 53 -10.89 -18.06 2.06
CA THR A 53 -11.19 -19.48 1.91
C THR A 53 -9.91 -20.20 2.34
N PRO A 54 -9.94 -21.11 3.34
CA PRO A 54 -8.73 -21.79 3.77
C PRO A 54 -8.08 -22.42 2.53
N GLN A 55 -6.92 -21.89 2.13
CA GLN A 55 -6.13 -22.50 1.08
C GLN A 55 -5.74 -23.88 1.61
N ASN A 56 -6.29 -24.92 0.98
CA ASN A 56 -5.93 -26.31 1.22
C ASN A 56 -4.41 -26.41 1.38
N LYS A 57 -3.97 -26.82 2.58
CA LYS A 57 -2.76 -27.62 2.72
C LYS A 57 -3.00 -28.83 1.83
N THR A 58 -2.34 -28.86 0.67
CA THR A 58 -2.25 -30.09 -0.12
C THR A 58 -0.94 -30.74 0.30
N ASP A 59 -1.07 -31.97 0.79
CA ASP A 59 -0.04 -32.94 1.18
C ASP A 59 1.29 -32.87 0.41
#